data_AF-A0A7V4X711-F1
#
_entry.id   AF-A0A7V4X711-F1
#
_cell.length_a   1.000
_cell.length_b   1.000
_cell.length_c   1.000
_cell.angle_alpha   90.00
_cell.angle_beta   90.00
_cell.angle_gamma   90.00
#
_symmetry.space_group_name_H-M   'P 1'
#
loop_
_entity.id
_entity.type
_entity.pdbx_description
1 polymer ?
#
loop_
_entity_poly.entity_id
_entity_poly.type
_entity_poly.pdbx_seq_one_letter_code
_entity_poly.pdbx_strand_id
1 'polypeptide(L)'
;MFRRSGFTLIELVMIIVILGILATVAIPKFFDLQSSAKTAAEKGVVGGVRAGISTYYANQCASGSCAYPSSLDSASVGECSSSNACFTTVLSQGGITSDWTKASSTTYTGPTGTTYTYTSSTGTFQ
;
A
#
# COMPACT_ATOMS: atom_id res chain seq x y z
N MET A 1 -14.96 24.11 -49.42
CA MET A 1 -14.73 22.66 -49.57
C MET A 1 -13.39 22.32 -48.94
N PHE A 2 -13.37 21.82 -47.70
CA PHE A 2 -12.11 21.50 -47.01
C PHE A 2 -11.53 20.21 -47.59
N ARG A 3 -10.33 20.28 -48.18
CA ARG A 3 -9.57 19.11 -48.60
C ARG A 3 -9.21 18.31 -47.34
N ARG A 4 -9.70 17.07 -47.23
CA ARG A 4 -9.24 16.13 -46.22
C ARG A 4 -7.82 15.71 -46.60
N SER A 5 -6.82 16.28 -45.94
CA SER A 5 -5.44 15.80 -46.02
C SER A 5 -5.40 14.47 -45.26
N GLY A 6 -5.30 13.36 -45.97
CA GLY A 6 -5.06 12.05 -45.37
C GLY A 6 -3.58 11.93 -44.96
N PHE A 7 -3.31 11.23 -43.86
CA PHE A 7 -1.95 10.85 -43.49
C PHE A 7 -1.34 9.93 -44.55
N THR A 8 -0.04 10.07 -44.79
CA THR A 8 0.69 9.18 -45.69
C THR A 8 0.95 7.83 -45.03
N LEU A 9 0.99 6.74 -45.81
CA LEU A 9 1.36 5.42 -45.27
C LEU A 9 2.77 5.43 -44.65
N ILE A 10 3.68 6.23 -45.22
CA ILE A 10 5.04 6.35 -44.70
C ILE A 10 5.07 7.07 -43.34
N GLU A 11 4.22 8.09 -43.12
CA GLU A 11 4.07 8.72 -41.81
C GLU A 11 3.64 7.72 -40.75
N LEU A 12 2.63 6.90 -41.05
CA LEU A 12 2.15 5.91 -40.09
C LEU A 12 3.25 4.90 -39.74
N VAL A 13 4.01 4.45 -40.74
CA VAL A 13 5.11 3.49 -40.54
C VAL A 13 6.26 4.10 -39.74
N MET A 14 6.68 5.33 -40.02
CA MET A 14 7.75 5.96 -39.24
C MET A 14 7.34 6.20 -37.78
N ILE A 15 6.06 6.52 -37.53
CA ILE A 15 5.55 6.76 -36.17
C ILE A 15 5.57 5.48 -35.34
N ILE A 16 5.11 4.34 -35.89
CA ILE A 16 5.16 3.06 -35.15
C ILE A 16 6.60 2.61 -34.89
N VAL A 17 7.54 2.91 -35.79
CA VAL A 17 8.97 2.61 -35.61
C VAL A 17 9.53 3.45 -34.45
N ILE A 18 9.26 4.76 -34.43
CA ILE A 18 9.72 5.65 -33.36
C ILE A 18 9.09 5.23 -32.02
N LEU A 19 7.78 4.96 -31.98
CA LEU A 19 7.09 4.48 -30.78
C LEU A 19 7.64 3.13 -30.32
N GLY A 20 8.01 2.23 -31.23
CA GLY A 20 8.64 0.95 -30.91
C GLY A 20 9.98 1.14 -30.17
N ILE A 21 10.85 2.03 -30.66
CA ILE A 21 12.14 2.33 -30.02
C ILE A 21 11.93 2.94 -28.63
N LEU A 22 11.01 3.91 -28.51
CA LEU A 22 10.71 4.56 -27.24
C LEU A 22 10.09 3.59 -26.22
N ALA A 23 9.24 2.67 -26.67
CA ALA A 23 8.62 1.67 -25.80
C ALA A 23 9.68 0.72 -25.20
N THR A 24 10.65 0.24 -25.99
CA THR A 24 11.69 -0.67 -25.49
C THR A 24 12.52 -0.07 -24.37
N VAL A 25 12.82 1.24 -24.41
CA VAL A 25 13.59 1.91 -23.35
C VAL A 25 12.71 2.28 -22.14
N ALA A 26 11.43 2.59 -22.35
CA ALA A 26 10.53 3.04 -21.29
C ALA A 26 9.97 1.89 -20.44
N ILE A 27 9.68 0.73 -21.04
CA ILE A 27 9.04 -0.41 -20.36
C ILE A 27 9.84 -0.91 -19.13
N PRO A 28 11.15 -1.17 -19.22
CA PRO A 28 11.92 -1.66 -18.07
C PRO A 28 11.89 -0.66 -16.89
N LYS A 29 12.09 0.64 -17.20
CA LYS A 29 12.01 1.71 -16.20
C LYS A 29 10.64 1.82 -15.56
N PHE A 30 9.58 1.63 -16.34
CA PHE A 30 8.22 1.65 -15.82
C PHE A 30 7.97 0.52 -14.81
N PHE A 31 8.47 -0.70 -15.07
CA PHE A 31 8.37 -1.80 -14.11
C PHE A 31 9.17 -1.55 -12.82
N ASP A 32 10.38 -1.00 -12.93
CA ASP A 32 11.19 -0.63 -11.75
C ASP A 32 10.49 0.42 -10.88
N LEU A 33 9.88 1.43 -11.52
CA LEU A 33 9.14 2.48 -10.85
C LEU A 33 7.89 1.93 -10.15
N GLN A 34 7.14 1.03 -10.80
CA GLN A 34 5.98 0.38 -10.17
C GLN A 34 6.39 -0.43 -8.94
N SER A 35 7.45 -1.24 -9.05
CA SER A 35 7.95 -2.05 -7.92
C SER A 35 8.40 -1.18 -6.74
N SER A 36 9.13 -0.10 -7.05
CA SER A 36 9.60 0.86 -6.05
C SER A 36 8.43 1.61 -5.39
N ALA A 37 7.43 2.02 -6.18
CA ALA A 37 6.21 2.65 -5.67
C ALA A 37 5.42 1.72 -4.76
N LYS A 38 5.30 0.43 -5.12
CA LYS A 38 4.64 -0.60 -4.32
C LYS A 38 5.34 -0.79 -2.98
N THR A 39 6.67 -0.86 -2.99
CA THR A 39 7.49 -0.96 -1.78
C THR A 39 7.37 0.28 -0.90
N ALA A 40 7.37 1.48 -1.49
CA ALA A 40 7.22 2.73 -0.74
C ALA A 40 5.84 2.84 -0.09
N ALA A 41 4.78 2.50 -0.83
CA ALA A 41 3.41 2.44 -0.33
C ALA A 41 3.27 1.43 0.82
N GLU A 42 3.85 0.23 0.66
CA GLU A 42 3.88 -0.80 1.70
C GLU A 42 4.59 -0.31 2.97
N LYS A 43 5.78 0.29 2.85
CA LYS A 43 6.49 0.90 3.99
C LYS A 43 5.67 1.99 4.68
N GLY A 44 4.93 2.78 3.91
CA GLY A 44 4.00 3.80 4.44
C GLY A 44 2.91 3.17 5.31
N VAL A 45 2.26 2.10 4.82
CA VAL A 45 1.25 1.35 5.59
C VAL A 45 1.85 0.73 6.84
N VAL A 46 2.99 0.04 6.74
CA VAL A 46 3.69 -0.55 7.89
C VAL A 46 4.01 0.51 8.95
N GLY A 47 4.50 1.67 8.52
CA GLY A 47 4.75 2.81 9.40
C GLY A 47 3.49 3.32 10.09
N GLY A 48 2.39 3.46 9.34
CA GLY A 48 1.08 3.84 9.88
C GLY A 48 0.54 2.85 10.90
N VAL A 49 0.67 1.54 10.64
CA VAL A 49 0.25 0.48 11.57
C VAL A 49 1.04 0.55 12.88
N ARG A 50 2.36 0.71 12.79
CA ARG A 50 3.23 0.87 13.97
C ARG A 50 2.86 2.12 14.78
N ALA A 51 2.57 3.23 14.10
CA ALA A 51 2.10 4.45 14.74
C ALA A 51 0.72 4.29 15.39
N GLY A 52 -0.20 3.55 14.76
CA GLY A 52 -1.50 3.22 15.34
C GLY A 52 -1.37 2.38 16.62
N ILE A 53 -0.49 1.37 16.60
CA ILE A 53 -0.18 0.53 17.77
C ILE A 53 0.43 1.36 18.91
N SER A 54 1.38 2.26 18.61
CA SER A 54 1.99 3.11 19.65
C SER A 54 1.00 4.12 20.22
N THR A 55 0.10 4.67 19.39
CA THR A 55 -0.97 5.57 19.83
C THR A 55 -1.96 4.85 20.72
N TYR A 56 -2.37 3.63 20.35
CA TYR A 56 -3.20 2.77 21.19
C TYR A 56 -2.55 2.55 22.55
N TYR A 57 -1.26 2.17 22.56
CA TYR A 57 -0.53 1.90 23.80
C TYR A 57 -0.48 3.15 24.70
N ALA A 58 -0.22 4.32 24.13
CA ALA A 58 -0.22 5.58 24.85
C ALA A 58 -1.59 5.90 25.46
N ASN A 59 -2.68 5.71 24.72
CA ASN A 59 -4.05 5.92 25.21
C ASN A 59 -4.41 4.96 26.35
N GLN A 60 -4.02 3.70 26.24
CA GLN A 60 -4.23 2.68 27.27
C GLN A 60 -3.43 2.98 28.54
N CYS A 61 -2.16 3.40 28.40
CA CYS A 61 -1.36 3.87 29.51
C CYS A 61 -1.98 5.10 30.21
N ALA A 62 -2.50 6.06 29.45
CA ALA A 62 -3.19 7.23 30.01
C ALA A 62 -4.45 6.84 30.80
N SER A 63 -5.09 5.74 30.42
CA SER A 63 -6.27 5.18 31.10
C SER A 63 -5.92 4.28 32.30
N GLY A 64 -4.63 4.13 32.62
CA GLY A 64 -4.13 3.42 33.81
C GLY A 64 -3.74 1.96 33.59
N SER A 65 -3.77 1.45 32.36
CA SER A 65 -3.32 0.08 32.03
C SER A 65 -2.58 0.04 30.71
N CYS A 66 -1.25 0.01 30.78
CA CYS A 66 -0.39 -0.07 29.60
C CYS A 66 -0.47 -1.45 28.95
N ALA A 67 -1.21 -1.55 27.85
CA ALA A 67 -1.33 -2.78 27.07
C ALA A 67 -1.31 -2.47 25.58
N TYR A 68 -0.76 -3.38 24.79
CA TYR A 68 -0.87 -3.38 23.35
C TYR A 68 -2.20 -4.00 22.90
N PRO A 69 -2.67 -3.72 21.67
CA PRO A 69 -3.89 -4.31 21.17
C PRO A 69 -3.75 -5.84 21.07
N SER A 70 -4.80 -6.59 21.39
CA SER A 70 -4.78 -8.06 21.27
C SER A 70 -4.92 -8.53 19.82
N SER A 71 -5.56 -7.72 18.97
CA SER A 71 -5.77 -7.94 17.54
C SER A 71 -5.66 -6.60 16.81
N LEU A 72 -5.20 -6.62 15.56
CA LEU A 72 -5.15 -5.41 14.72
C LEU A 72 -6.29 -5.30 13.72
N ASP A 73 -7.15 -6.31 13.60
CA ASP A 73 -8.17 -6.39 12.54
C ASP A 73 -9.61 -6.17 12.96
N SER A 74 -10.45 -5.92 11.95
CA SER A 74 -11.89 -5.71 12.05
C SER A 74 -12.22 -4.36 12.68
N ALA A 75 -11.68 -3.30 12.09
CA ALA A 75 -11.98 -1.95 12.53
C ALA A 75 -13.39 -1.50 12.11
N SER A 76 -13.99 -0.72 12.99
CA SER A 76 -15.07 0.20 12.65
C SER A 76 -14.49 1.56 12.25
N VAL A 77 -15.29 2.42 11.64
CA VAL A 77 -14.86 3.79 11.31
C VAL A 77 -14.50 4.55 12.60
N GLY A 78 -13.29 5.08 12.70
CA GLY A 78 -12.83 5.86 13.86
C GLY A 78 -11.36 5.66 14.19
N GLU A 79 -10.92 6.22 15.32
CA GLU A 79 -9.55 6.08 15.82
C GLU A 79 -9.27 4.69 16.42
N CYS A 80 -7.99 4.33 16.46
CA CYS A 80 -7.52 3.09 17.08
C CYS A 80 -7.81 3.10 18.59
N SER A 81 -8.45 2.07 19.11
CA SER A 81 -8.80 1.96 20.54
C SER A 81 -8.90 0.51 20.98
N SER A 82 -9.07 0.24 22.28
CA SER A 82 -9.26 -1.11 22.85
C SER A 82 -10.29 -1.96 22.12
N SER A 83 -11.28 -1.30 21.52
CA SER A 83 -12.39 -1.92 20.81
C SER A 83 -12.35 -1.66 19.30
N ASN A 84 -11.38 -0.89 18.81
CA ASN A 84 -11.25 -0.54 17.39
C ASN A 84 -9.84 -0.83 16.85
N ALA A 85 -9.80 -1.72 15.87
CA ALA A 85 -8.57 -2.32 15.39
C ALA A 85 -7.68 -1.36 14.59
N CYS A 86 -6.36 -1.48 14.76
CA CYS A 86 -5.41 -0.50 14.21
C CYS A 86 -5.13 -0.70 12.72
N PHE A 87 -5.04 -1.94 12.25
CA PHE A 87 -4.57 -2.28 10.90
C PHE A 87 -5.60 -1.91 9.82
N THR A 88 -6.86 -2.29 9.99
CA THR A 88 -7.92 -1.99 9.02
C THR A 88 -8.16 -0.47 8.88
N THR A 89 -8.01 0.29 9.97
CA THR A 89 -8.12 1.77 9.96
C THR A 89 -6.99 2.42 9.17
N VAL A 90 -5.75 1.93 9.31
CA VAL A 90 -4.60 2.46 8.56
C VAL A 90 -4.75 2.17 7.07
N LEU A 91 -5.23 0.99 6.71
CA LEU A 91 -5.51 0.63 5.32
C LEU A 91 -6.57 1.52 4.68
N SER A 92 -7.65 1.85 5.41
CA SER A 92 -8.73 2.69 4.89
C SER A 92 -8.32 4.16 4.71
N GLN A 93 -7.44 4.68 5.57
CA GLN A 93 -6.92 6.05 5.45
C GLN A 93 -5.86 6.20 4.35
N GLY A 94 -5.10 5.13 4.06
CA GLY A 94 -4.03 5.17 3.06
C GLY A 94 -4.50 5.02 1.61
N GLY A 95 -5.77 4.64 1.35
CA GLY A 95 -6.23 4.29 0.00
C GLY A 95 -5.55 3.06 -0.59
N ILE A 96 -4.75 2.34 0.21
CA ILE A 96 -4.01 1.14 -0.16
C ILE A 96 -4.79 -0.04 0.43
N THR A 97 -5.95 -0.34 -0.11
CA THR A 97 -6.88 -1.32 0.48
C THR A 97 -6.91 -2.65 -0.26
N SER A 98 -6.47 -2.74 -1.51
CA SER A 98 -6.73 -3.91 -2.36
C SER A 98 -5.71 -5.04 -2.27
N ASP A 99 -4.47 -4.74 -1.88
CA ASP A 99 -3.35 -5.67 -2.11
C ASP A 99 -2.76 -6.28 -0.83
N TRP A 100 -3.32 -5.94 0.34
CA TRP A 100 -2.96 -6.56 1.61
C TRP A 100 -3.84 -7.78 1.87
N THR A 101 -3.21 -8.92 2.14
CA THR A 101 -3.93 -10.16 2.44
C THR A 101 -3.69 -10.56 3.89
N LYS A 102 -4.74 -10.92 4.62
CA LYS A 102 -4.61 -11.48 5.97
C LYS A 102 -4.37 -12.99 5.85
N ALA A 103 -3.20 -13.46 6.30
CA ALA A 103 -2.81 -14.86 6.26
C ALA A 103 -3.23 -15.63 7.52
N SER A 104 -3.23 -14.97 8.68
CA SER A 104 -3.65 -15.54 9.97
C SER A 104 -4.23 -14.45 10.87
N SER A 105 -4.59 -14.76 12.13
CA SER A 105 -5.08 -13.77 13.10
C SER A 105 -4.10 -12.62 13.37
N THR A 106 -2.79 -12.86 13.23
CA THR A 106 -1.74 -11.86 13.49
C THR A 106 -0.77 -11.69 12.32
N THR A 107 -1.00 -12.38 11.20
CA THR A 107 -0.09 -12.38 10.05
C THR A 107 -0.73 -11.75 8.83
N TYR A 108 0.00 -10.86 8.18
CA TYR A 108 -0.44 -10.05 7.04
C TYR A 108 0.60 -10.10 5.94
N THR A 109 0.17 -10.23 4.71
CA THR A 109 1.04 -10.19 3.54
C THR A 109 0.80 -8.88 2.80
N GLY A 110 1.88 -8.12 2.64
CA GLY A 110 1.89 -6.88 1.91
C GLY A 110 1.87 -7.08 0.39
N PRO A 111 1.69 -6.00 -0.35
CA PRO A 111 1.52 -6.03 -1.81
C PRO A 111 2.81 -6.53 -2.52
N THR A 112 4.00 -6.41 -1.93
CA THR A 112 5.25 -6.99 -2.46
C THR A 112 5.43 -8.49 -2.17
N GLY A 113 4.52 -9.11 -1.41
CA GLY A 113 4.63 -10.50 -0.95
C GLY A 113 5.39 -10.66 0.37
N THR A 114 5.86 -9.57 0.98
CA THR A 114 6.47 -9.59 2.31
C THR A 114 5.42 -9.90 3.36
N THR A 115 5.75 -10.80 4.28
CA THR A 115 4.86 -11.18 5.38
C THR A 115 5.27 -10.48 6.67
N TYR A 116 4.30 -9.82 7.30
CA TYR A 116 4.40 -9.14 8.57
C TYR A 116 3.61 -9.87 9.65
N THR A 117 4.21 -10.02 10.82
CA THR A 117 3.60 -10.64 11.99
C THR A 117 3.48 -9.63 13.11
N TYR A 118 2.27 -9.54 13.66
CA TYR A 118 1.99 -8.79 14.85
C TYR A 118 2.23 -9.64 16.11
N THR A 119 2.94 -9.08 17.08
CA THR A 119 3.16 -9.69 18.39
C THR A 119 2.59 -8.79 19.48
N SER A 120 1.52 -9.23 20.15
CA SER A 120 0.80 -8.44 21.15
C SER A 120 1.53 -8.26 22.48
N SER A 121 2.50 -9.12 22.82
CA SER A 121 3.30 -8.95 24.03
C SER A 121 4.30 -7.79 23.93
N THR A 122 4.77 -7.49 22.72
CA THR A 122 5.81 -6.48 22.44
C THR A 122 5.29 -5.30 21.62
N GLY A 123 4.08 -5.40 21.05
CA GLY A 123 3.52 -4.39 20.14
C GLY A 123 4.21 -4.33 18.78
N THR A 124 5.05 -5.31 18.45
CA THR A 124 5.86 -5.27 17.22
C THR A 124 5.07 -5.75 16.01
N PHE A 125 5.23 -5.04 14.90
CA PHE A 125 4.69 -5.39 13.58
C PHE A 125 5.85 -5.45 12.58
N GLN A 126 6.27 -6.65 12.21
CA GLN A 126 7.46 -6.87 11.37
C GLN A 126 7.37 -8.15 10.55
#